data_AF-A0A399ZX77-F1
#
_entry.id   AF-A0A399ZX77-F1
#
_cell.length_a   1.000
_cell.length_b   1.000
_cell.length_c   1.000
_cell.angle_alpha   90.00
_cell.angle_beta   90.00
_cell.angle_gamma   90.00
#
_symmetry.space_group_name_H-M   'P 1'
#
loop_
_entity.id
_entity.type
_entity.pdbx_description
1 polymer ?
#
loop_
_entity_poly.entity_id
_entity_poly.type
_entity_poly.pdbx_seq_one_letter_code
_entity_poly.pdbx_strand_id
1 'polypeptide(L)'
;RAEVECLMTRIAARDRSYERTMEREYIAALAQAYDAYFNAYHASPVLKIETTELDIVRQPQDVERIAELIRAKMAETPIQARWL
;
A
#
# COMPACT_ATOMS: atom_id res chain seq x y z
N ARG A 1 -2.54 -0.08 2.34
CA ARG A 1 -2.28 -0.54 3.71
C ARG A 1 -2.35 -2.06 3.73
N ALA A 2 -1.77 -2.68 4.77
CA ALA A 2 -1.83 -4.11 5.03
C ALA A 2 -1.68 -4.32 6.54
N GLU A 3 -2.22 -5.41 7.05
CA GLU A 3 -2.02 -5.80 8.45
C GLU A 3 -0.56 -6.18 8.73
N VAL A 4 -0.12 -5.96 9.97
CA VAL A 4 1.27 -6.23 10.40
C VAL A 4 1.63 -7.69 10.16
N GLU A 5 0.74 -8.65 10.43
CA GLU A 5 0.99 -10.08 10.18
C GLU A 5 1.25 -10.39 8.69
N CYS A 6 0.47 -9.75 7.80
CA CYS A 6 0.68 -9.86 6.36
C CYS A 6 2.03 -9.26 5.95
N LEU A 7 2.41 -8.11 6.52
CA LEU A 7 3.72 -7.48 6.28
C LEU A 7 4.88 -8.37 6.74
N MET A 8 4.80 -8.93 7.96
CA MET A 8 5.82 -9.83 8.50
C MET A 8 5.97 -11.09 7.63
N THR A 9 4.86 -11.68 7.19
CA THR A 9 4.86 -12.82 6.27
C THR A 9 5.57 -12.49 4.96
N ARG A 10 5.29 -11.31 4.38
CA ARG A 10 5.93 -10.84 3.13
C ARG A 10 7.42 -10.54 3.30
N ILE A 11 7.84 -10.02 4.45
CA ILE A 11 9.25 -9.79 4.79
C ILE A 11 9.98 -11.12 4.88
N ALA A 12 9.44 -12.08 5.63
CA ALA A 12 10.01 -13.42 5.77
C ALA A 12 10.14 -14.13 4.40
N ALA A 13 9.10 -14.08 3.57
CA ALA A 13 9.12 -14.69 2.24
C ALA A 13 10.16 -14.08 1.29
N ARG A 14 10.54 -12.81 1.49
CA ARG A 14 11.55 -12.11 0.68
C ARG A 14 12.98 -12.47 1.08
N ASP A 15 13.14 -12.91 2.32
CA ASP A 15 14.37 -13.47 2.88
C ASP A 15 15.63 -12.58 2.73
N ARG A 16 15.46 -11.27 2.87
CA ARG A 16 16.59 -10.33 2.83
C ARG A 16 17.33 -10.36 4.17
N SER A 17 18.65 -10.56 4.12
CA SER A 17 19.50 -10.75 5.31
C SER A 17 19.33 -9.66 6.38
N TYR A 18 19.20 -8.40 5.98
CA TYR A 18 19.03 -7.26 6.88
C TYR A 18 17.60 -7.07 7.42
N GLU A 19 16.60 -7.72 6.81
CA GLU A 19 15.20 -7.65 7.28
C GLU A 19 14.88 -8.75 8.30
N ARG A 20 15.67 -9.83 8.34
CA ARG A 20 15.42 -11.02 9.19
C ARG A 20 15.34 -10.73 10.69
N THR A 21 16.06 -9.71 11.16
CA THR A 21 16.10 -9.31 12.57
C THR A 21 15.23 -8.09 12.86
N MET A 22 14.37 -7.68 11.92
CA MET A 22 13.44 -6.58 12.16
C MET A 22 12.36 -7.02 13.12
N GLU A 23 12.24 -6.30 14.24
CA GLU A 23 11.21 -6.56 15.24
C GLU A 23 9.81 -6.27 14.68
N ARG A 24 8.84 -7.07 15.11
CA ARG A 24 7.44 -6.90 14.71
C ARG A 24 6.91 -5.52 15.15
N GLU A 25 7.31 -5.07 16.33
CA GLU A 25 6.94 -3.80 16.92
C GLU A 25 7.46 -2.63 16.08
N TYR A 26 8.65 -2.77 15.49
CA TYR A 26 9.20 -1.79 14.57
C TYR A 26 8.35 -1.67 13.29
N ILE A 27 7.95 -2.80 12.70
CA ILE A 27 7.06 -2.81 11.53
C ILE A 27 5.67 -2.26 11.87
N ALA A 28 5.15 -2.56 13.06
CA ALA A 28 3.89 -2.00 13.55
C ALA A 28 3.97 -0.47 13.71
N ALA A 29 5.05 0.05 14.29
CA ALA A 29 5.28 1.48 14.44
C ALA A 29 5.38 2.18 13.07
N LEU A 30 6.08 1.57 12.10
CA LEU A 30 6.13 2.07 10.73
C LEU A 30 4.76 2.10 10.06
N ALA A 31 3.97 1.03 10.19
CA ALA A 31 2.61 0.98 9.65
C ALA A 31 1.73 2.12 10.20
N GLN A 32 1.80 2.35 11.51
CA GLN A 32 1.10 3.47 12.15
C GLN A 32 1.61 4.84 11.69
N ALA A 33 2.92 5.01 11.52
CA ALA A 33 3.51 6.25 11.04
C ALA A 33 3.06 6.59 9.60
N TYR A 34 2.99 5.59 8.73
CA TYR A 34 2.46 5.75 7.37
C TYR A 34 0.97 6.12 7.38
N ASP A 35 0.16 5.44 8.19
CA ASP A 35 -1.26 5.76 8.34
C ASP A 35 -1.46 7.20 8.83
N ALA A 36 -0.71 7.61 9.87
CA ALA A 36 -0.75 8.97 10.40
C ALA A 36 -0.34 10.02 9.35
N TYR A 37 0.75 9.78 8.63
CA TYR A 37 1.24 10.66 7.57
C TYR A 37 0.19 10.85 6.47
N PHE A 38 -0.35 9.76 5.91
CA PHE A 38 -1.33 9.83 4.83
C PHE A 38 -2.74 10.24 5.28
N ASN A 39 -3.03 10.25 6.59
CA ASN A 39 -4.22 10.88 7.14
C ASN A 39 -4.08 12.41 7.20
N ALA A 40 -2.86 12.91 7.45
CA ALA A 40 -2.58 14.35 7.47
C ALA A 40 -2.23 14.93 6.09
N TYR A 41 -1.92 14.08 5.11
CA TYR A 41 -1.49 14.50 3.77
C TYR A 41 -2.65 15.05 2.92
N HIS A 42 -2.50 16.28 2.42
CA HIS A 42 -3.52 16.98 1.63
C HIS A 42 -2.97 17.67 0.36
N ALA A 43 -1.69 17.49 0.03
CA ALA A 43 -1.09 18.12 -1.16
C ALA A 43 -1.59 17.53 -2.50
N SER A 44 -2.14 16.32 -2.47
CA SER A 44 -2.84 15.71 -3.60
C SER A 44 -3.87 14.68 -3.12
N PRO A 45 -4.83 14.28 -3.97
CA PRO A 45 -5.67 13.12 -3.72
C PRO A 45 -4.80 11.86 -3.48
N VAL A 46 -5.25 11.00 -2.56
CA VAL A 46 -4.59 9.73 -2.23
C VAL A 46 -5.58 8.58 -2.42
N LEU A 47 -5.22 7.60 -3.24
CA LEU A 47 -5.92 6.34 -3.35
C LEU A 47 -5.32 5.34 -2.36
N LYS A 48 -6.03 5.06 -1.27
CA LYS A 48 -5.64 4.02 -0.30
C LYS A 48 -6.19 2.68 -0.77
N ILE A 49 -5.30 1.71 -1.00
CA ILE A 49 -5.67 0.35 -1.39
C ILE A 49 -5.34 -0.58 -0.22
N GLU A 50 -6.32 -1.35 0.24
CA GLU A 50 -6.08 -2.42 1.20
C GLU A 50 -5.56 -3.66 0.49
N THR A 51 -4.42 -4.16 0.97
CA THR A 51 -3.68 -5.25 0.31
C THR A 51 -3.48 -6.46 1.21
N THR A 52 -4.09 -6.50 2.41
CA THR A 52 -3.95 -7.63 3.34
C THR A 52 -4.28 -8.96 2.67
N GLU A 53 -5.40 -9.00 1.94
CA GLU A 53 -5.92 -10.20 1.26
C GLU A 53 -5.44 -10.35 -0.20
N LEU A 54 -4.58 -9.44 -0.69
CA LEU A 54 -4.09 -9.47 -2.06
C LEU A 54 -2.69 -10.10 -2.12
N ASP A 55 -2.44 -10.92 -3.13
CA ASP A 55 -1.12 -11.48 -3.44
C ASP A 55 -0.71 -11.12 -4.87
N ILE A 56 -0.27 -9.88 -5.06
CA ILE A 56 0.18 -9.36 -6.36
C ILE A 56 1.42 -10.08 -6.93
N VAL A 57 2.06 -10.94 -6.15
CA VAL A 57 3.23 -11.71 -6.60
C VAL A 57 2.79 -13.02 -7.24
N ARG A 58 1.79 -13.69 -6.67
CA ARG A 58 1.35 -15.03 -7.10
C ARG A 58 0.01 -15.04 -7.82
N GLN A 59 -0.79 -13.98 -7.69
CA GLN A 59 -2.14 -13.85 -8.21
C GLN A 59 -2.22 -12.70 -9.22
N PRO A 60 -2.09 -12.98 -10.54
CA PRO A 60 -2.21 -11.96 -11.58
C PRO A 60 -3.53 -11.18 -11.55
N GLN A 61 -4.61 -11.83 -11.12
CA GLN A 61 -5.92 -11.20 -10.92
C GLN A 61 -5.89 -10.04 -9.91
N ASP A 62 -5.02 -10.10 -8.89
CA ASP A 62 -4.92 -9.03 -7.89
C ASP A 62 -4.21 -7.81 -8.46
N VAL A 63 -3.27 -8.01 -9.38
CA VAL A 63 -2.65 -6.92 -10.14
C VAL A 63 -3.69 -6.23 -11.01
N GLU A 64 -4.52 -7.00 -11.71
CA GLU A 64 -5.58 -6.45 -12.55
C GLU A 64 -6.59 -5.66 -11.71
N ARG A 65 -7.01 -6.21 -10.57
CA ARG A 65 -7.90 -5.52 -9.62
C ARG A 65 -7.32 -4.18 -9.17
N ILE A 66 -6.03 -4.12 -8.84
CA ILE A 66 -5.37 -2.85 -8.47
C ILE A 66 -5.33 -1.88 -9.65
N ALA A 67 -5.03 -2.38 -10.86
CA ALA A 67 -5.00 -1.56 -12.06
C ALA A 67 -6.39 -0.96 -12.38
N GLU A 68 -7.47 -1.71 -12.20
CA GLU A 68 -8.85 -1.23 -12.33
C GLU A 68 -9.17 -0.12 -11.34
N LEU A 69 -8.79 -0.27 -10.06
CA LEU A 69 -8.98 0.78 -9.05
C LEU A 69 -8.23 2.06 -9.42
N ILE A 70 -7.01 1.95 -9.94
CA ILE A 70 -6.23 3.11 -10.40
C ILE A 70 -6.93 3.78 -11.58
N ARG A 71 -7.34 3.02 -12.60
CA ARG A 71 -8.05 3.56 -13.78
C ARG A 71 -9.36 4.24 -13.41
N ALA A 72 -10.16 3.63 -12.54
CA ALA A 72 -11.38 4.22 -12.02
C ALA A 72 -11.09 5.55 -11.30
N LYS A 73 -10.06 5.60 -10.46
CA LYS A 73 -9.71 6.83 -9.73
C LYS A 73 -9.23 7.96 -10.66
N MET A 74 -8.52 7.60 -11.72
CA MET A 74 -8.09 8.57 -12.73
C MET A 74 -9.28 9.09 -13.56
N ALA A 75 -10.29 8.25 -13.83
CA ALA A 75 -11.50 8.69 -14.53
C ALA A 75 -12.34 9.67 -13.68
N GLU A 76 -12.38 9.50 -12.35
CA GLU A 76 -13.04 10.44 -11.43
C GLU A 76 -12.36 11.81 -11.35
N THR A 77 -11.05 11.86 -11.59
CA THR A 77 -10.25 13.08 -11.48
C THR A 77 -9.90 13.58 -12.88
N PRO A 78 -10.69 14.47 -13.51
CA PRO A 78 -10.34 14.97 -14.83
C PRO A 78 -8.93 15.58 -14.76
N ILE A 79 -8.03 15.04 -15.58
CA ILE A 79 -6.59 15.35 -15.65
C ILE A 79 -6.33 16.86 -15.86
N GLN A 80 -7.36 17.65 -16.17
CA GLN A 80 -7.29 19.07 -16.52
C GLN A 80 -7.74 20.05 -15.41
N ALA A 81 -8.37 19.63 -14.32
CA ALA A 81 -9.04 20.56 -13.40
C ALA A 81 -8.13 21.27 -12.36
N ARG A 82 -6.82 21.03 -12.36
CA ARG A 82 -5.90 21.58 -11.33
C ARG A 82 -4.90 22.64 -11.84
N TRP A 83 -5.03 23.08 -13.09
CA TRP A 83 -4.19 24.14 -13.68
C TRP A 83 -4.99 25.18 -14.48
N LEU A 84 -6.20 25.48 -14.03
CA LEU A 84 -6.99 26.66 -14.40
C LEU A 84 -7.46 27.33 -13.10
#